data_AF-A0A7Y5PYZ7-F1
#
_entry.id   AF-A0A7Y5PYZ7-F1
#
_cell.length_a   1.000
_cell.length_b   1.000
_cell.length_c   1.000
_cell.angle_alpha   90.00
_cell.angle_beta   90.00
_cell.angle_gamma   90.00
#
_symmetry.space_group_name_H-M   'P 1'
#
loop_
_entity.id
_entity.type
_entity.pdbx_description
1 polymer ?
#
loop_
_entity_poly.entity_id
_entity_poly.type
_entity_poly.pdbx_seq_one_letter_code
_entity_poly.pdbx_strand_id
1 'polypeptide(L)'
;MKHAIVQRLGLSGLFAVLACAAARADVHRGHAWLQGSNGPAFGLANFDLDDETGAISITVDVQGLSNNRFAGRLEGAAGEVLCTLVPVAGGSVAFGIAALTPAAIASVFSGQTRLVIATPNFPQGEIDGPIGAGGLESFGAPFSGSQVVPPVVGPATGMAYASISVSNGCSVSGQLHNLAGSITSIELWRDAWLGEQGTLVTTITTIGNPSPGSFTFSQQFPTPTPELRRDLSDGMCYLLVRTSAHPQGELRAQVRPPSLGDNYCNGRPNSVAILGARLSLTGSPRAAANDLVAHGTSLPAGRAVLPIVGLATGHVFNPAGLGGMLCVSGAGVARLGQHAGLSTAQGTFETPLDLSLLGAPFSAAPGLRLNMQLWYRDPAGPSTTNLSSAVSLVFH
;
A
#
# COMPACT_ATOMS: atom_id res chain seq x y z
N MET A 1 -72.44 -27.75 -8.14
CA MET A 1 -72.56 -26.94 -9.37
C MET A 1 -72.55 -25.47 -8.99
N LYS A 2 -71.67 -24.67 -9.64
CA LYS A 2 -71.63 -23.19 -9.74
C LYS A 2 -71.49 -22.39 -8.41
N HIS A 3 -70.30 -21.86 -8.08
CA HIS A 3 -69.66 -20.59 -8.52
C HIS A 3 -70.31 -19.29 -8.01
N ALA A 4 -69.60 -18.57 -7.14
CA ALA A 4 -69.33 -17.11 -7.13
C ALA A 4 -68.69 -16.72 -5.76
N ILE A 5 -67.37 -16.70 -5.63
CA ILE A 5 -66.47 -15.51 -5.75
C ILE A 5 -66.84 -14.38 -4.78
N VAL A 6 -66.22 -14.42 -3.58
CA VAL A 6 -65.85 -13.24 -2.79
C VAL A 6 -64.56 -13.61 -2.04
N GLN A 7 -63.43 -12.98 -2.36
CA GLN A 7 -62.54 -12.35 -1.37
C GLN A 7 -61.14 -12.03 -1.92
N ARG A 8 -60.76 -10.77 -1.61
CA ARG A 8 -59.46 -10.28 -1.13
C ARG A 8 -58.38 -9.95 -2.17
N LEU A 9 -58.16 -8.63 -2.23
CA LEU A 9 -56.98 -7.89 -2.67
C LEU A 9 -55.69 -8.70 -2.54
N GLY A 10 -54.95 -8.76 -3.64
CA GLY A 10 -53.57 -9.21 -3.64
C GLY A 10 -52.68 -8.24 -2.86
N LEU A 11 -52.05 -8.76 -1.80
CA LEU A 11 -50.74 -8.31 -1.36
C LEU A 11 -49.83 -9.52 -1.49
N SER A 12 -49.21 -9.66 -2.67
CA SER A 12 -48.13 -10.59 -2.94
C SER A 12 -46.97 -10.27 -2.01
N GLY A 13 -46.68 -11.23 -1.13
CA GLY A 13 -45.52 -11.22 -0.27
C GLY A 13 -44.24 -11.24 -1.10
N LEU A 14 -43.38 -10.27 -0.81
CA LEU A 14 -41.95 -10.37 -1.08
C LEU A 14 -41.24 -9.55 0.01
N PHE A 15 -41.24 -10.07 1.25
CA PHE A 15 -40.22 -9.67 2.21
C PHE A 15 -38.93 -10.32 1.72
N ALA A 16 -38.24 -9.64 0.80
CA ALA A 16 -36.81 -9.83 0.62
C ALA A 16 -36.19 -9.48 1.97
N VAL A 17 -35.82 -10.51 2.74
CA VAL A 17 -34.87 -10.37 3.83
C VAL A 17 -33.58 -9.93 3.14
N LEU A 18 -33.39 -8.62 3.07
CA LEU A 18 -32.11 -7.99 2.81
C LEU A 18 -31.25 -8.36 4.03
N ALA A 19 -30.69 -9.57 4.03
CA ALA A 19 -29.50 -9.85 4.80
C ALA A 19 -28.40 -9.02 4.14
N CYS A 20 -28.37 -7.74 4.50
CA CYS A 20 -27.18 -6.92 4.33
C CYS A 20 -26.07 -7.72 5.00
N ALA A 21 -25.11 -8.19 4.21
CA ALA A 21 -23.87 -8.69 4.76
C ALA A 21 -23.36 -7.58 5.68
N ALA A 22 -23.32 -7.83 6.99
CA ALA A 22 -22.57 -6.97 7.88
C ALA A 22 -21.14 -6.97 7.35
N ALA A 23 -20.74 -5.87 6.70
CA ALA A 23 -19.36 -5.62 6.34
C ALA A 23 -18.57 -5.76 7.64
N ARG A 24 -17.57 -6.62 7.61
CA ARG A 24 -16.80 -7.00 8.79
C ARG A 24 -15.92 -5.80 9.18
N ALA A 25 -16.03 -5.39 10.43
CA ALA A 25 -15.22 -4.35 11.06
C ALA A 25 -13.72 -4.57 10.85
N ASP A 26 -13.06 -3.65 10.17
CA ASP A 26 -11.61 -3.61 10.00
C ASP A 26 -11.08 -2.21 10.37
N VAL A 27 -9.93 -2.17 11.05
CA VAL A 27 -9.20 -0.93 11.32
C VAL A 27 -8.20 -0.69 10.19
N HIS A 28 -8.45 0.34 9.40
CA HIS A 28 -7.66 0.74 8.25
C HIS A 28 -6.64 1.79 8.67
N ARG A 29 -5.35 1.48 8.48
CA ARG A 29 -4.25 2.39 8.81
C ARG A 29 -3.63 2.99 7.57
N GLY A 30 -3.22 4.24 7.64
CA GLY A 30 -2.48 4.89 6.58
C GLY A 30 -1.68 6.08 7.06
N HIS A 31 -0.93 6.66 6.12
CA HIS A 31 -0.18 7.87 6.34
C HIS A 31 -0.32 8.80 5.14
N ALA A 32 -0.13 10.10 5.37
CA ALA A 32 -0.23 11.14 4.36
C ALA A 32 0.77 12.25 4.61
N TRP A 33 1.46 12.69 3.56
CA TRP A 33 2.25 13.90 3.61
C TRP A 33 1.36 15.12 3.40
N LEU A 34 1.56 16.14 4.21
CA LEU A 34 0.93 17.45 4.11
C LEU A 34 1.96 18.47 3.64
N GLN A 35 1.58 19.31 2.69
CA GLN A 35 2.44 20.39 2.23
C GLN A 35 1.62 21.55 1.67
N GLY A 36 2.16 22.76 1.79
CA GLY A 36 1.54 24.00 1.35
C GLY A 36 2.03 24.50 0.01
N SER A 37 1.24 25.35 -0.63
CA SER A 37 1.60 26.02 -1.89
C SER A 37 2.69 27.10 -1.76
N ASN A 38 3.02 27.55 -0.54
CA ASN A 38 3.73 28.81 -0.33
C ASN A 38 4.84 28.81 0.76
N GLY A 39 5.42 27.68 1.15
CA GLY A 39 6.47 27.73 2.18
C GLY A 39 7.21 26.43 2.49
N PRO A 40 8.21 26.49 3.41
CA PRO A 40 8.98 25.33 3.87
C PRO A 40 8.16 24.40 4.77
N ALA A 41 6.89 24.72 5.01
CA ALA A 41 6.00 23.98 5.88
C ALA A 41 5.65 22.61 5.29
N PHE A 42 5.76 21.56 6.11
CA PHE A 42 5.35 20.21 5.75
C PHE A 42 4.83 19.47 6.97
N GLY A 43 4.17 18.33 6.77
CA GLY A 43 3.83 17.43 7.84
C GLY A 43 3.64 15.99 7.40
N LEU A 44 3.68 15.08 8.36
CA LEU A 44 3.34 13.67 8.16
C LEU A 44 2.18 13.33 9.07
N ALA A 45 1.05 13.00 8.47
CA ALA A 45 -0.12 12.47 9.15
C ALA A 45 -0.10 10.94 9.15
N ASN A 46 -0.48 10.34 10.26
CA ASN A 46 -0.84 8.94 10.40
C ASN A 46 -2.30 8.87 10.84
N PHE A 47 -3.05 7.92 10.33
CA PHE A 47 -4.43 7.72 10.73
C PHE A 47 -4.79 6.24 10.88
N ASP A 48 -5.71 5.98 11.81
CA ASP A 48 -6.41 4.71 11.97
C ASP A 48 -7.90 4.98 11.83
N LEU A 49 -8.59 4.28 10.94
CA LEU A 49 -10.04 4.34 10.72
C LEU A 49 -10.67 2.98 10.98
N ASP A 50 -11.52 2.89 11.99
CA ASP A 50 -12.41 1.76 12.23
C ASP A 50 -13.69 1.96 11.39
N ASP A 51 -13.92 1.07 10.42
CA ASP A 51 -15.06 1.18 9.50
C ASP A 51 -16.39 0.64 10.05
N GLU A 52 -16.38 -0.08 11.18
CA GLU A 52 -17.57 -0.51 11.88
C GLU A 52 -18.09 0.58 12.81
N THR A 53 -17.19 1.17 13.61
CA THR A 53 -17.56 2.22 14.56
C THR A 53 -17.54 3.61 13.93
N GLY A 54 -16.90 3.76 12.77
CA GLY A 54 -16.61 5.04 12.14
C GLY A 54 -15.56 5.86 12.89
N ALA A 55 -14.91 5.31 13.92
CA ALA A 55 -13.91 6.02 14.68
C ALA A 55 -12.65 6.22 13.84
N ILE A 56 -12.31 7.48 13.58
CA ILE A 56 -11.01 7.86 13.01
C ILE A 56 -10.14 8.50 14.09
N SER A 57 -8.87 8.14 14.11
CA SER A 57 -7.83 8.86 14.84
C SER A 57 -6.78 9.34 13.85
N ILE A 58 -6.31 10.57 14.02
CA ILE A 58 -5.31 11.19 13.16
C ILE A 58 -4.27 11.88 14.05
N THR A 59 -3.02 11.55 13.82
CA THR A 59 -1.87 12.25 14.39
C THR A 59 -1.08 12.88 13.27
N VAL A 60 -0.69 14.14 13.38
CA VAL A 60 0.16 14.82 12.40
C VAL A 60 1.33 15.50 13.10
N ASP A 61 2.53 15.28 12.60
CA ASP A 61 3.72 16.07 12.96
C ASP A 61 3.97 17.08 11.85
N VAL A 62 4.11 18.36 12.20
CA VAL A 62 4.25 19.48 11.26
C VAL A 62 5.50 20.30 11.56
N GLN A 63 6.23 20.65 10.52
CA GLN A 63 7.47 21.42 10.60
C GLN A 63 7.38 22.62 9.68
N GLY A 64 8.15 23.66 9.98
CA GLY A 64 8.31 24.81 9.07
C GLY A 64 7.08 25.68 8.87
N LEU A 65 6.03 25.53 9.70
CA LEU A 65 4.86 26.41 9.66
C LEU A 65 5.24 27.87 9.91
N SER A 66 4.59 28.77 9.19
CA SER A 66 4.75 30.22 9.28
C SER A 66 4.34 30.78 10.65
N ASN A 67 3.61 29.99 11.44
CA ASN A 67 3.23 30.28 12.80
C ASN A 67 3.20 28.99 13.63
N ASN A 68 3.63 29.08 14.90
CA ASN A 68 3.57 27.96 15.84
C ASN A 68 2.16 27.71 16.40
N ARG A 69 1.21 28.63 16.16
CA ARG A 69 -0.22 28.41 16.39
C ARG A 69 -0.83 27.89 15.11
N PHE A 70 -1.34 26.67 15.15
CA PHE A 70 -1.99 26.04 14.02
C PHE A 70 -3.21 25.23 14.45
N ALA A 71 -4.03 24.80 13.50
CA ALA A 71 -5.14 23.88 13.73
C ALA A 71 -5.27 22.95 12.53
N GLY A 72 -5.55 21.68 12.77
CA GLY A 72 -5.81 20.72 11.71
C GLY A 72 -7.29 20.44 11.53
N ARG A 73 -7.68 20.10 10.30
CA ARG A 73 -9.02 19.62 9.99
C ARG A 73 -8.98 18.63 8.84
N LEU A 74 -9.62 17.48 9.02
CA LEU A 74 -9.93 16.57 7.93
C LEU A 74 -11.13 17.15 7.19
N GLU A 75 -10.99 17.43 5.90
CA GLU A 75 -12.05 17.88 5.03
C GLU A 75 -12.51 16.75 4.11
N GLY A 76 -13.82 16.65 3.89
CA GLY A 76 -14.40 15.76 2.90
C GLY A 76 -14.58 16.40 1.52
N ALA A 77 -15.23 15.67 0.62
CA ALA A 77 -15.32 16.01 -0.80
C ALA A 77 -16.03 17.34 -1.08
N ALA A 78 -16.94 17.77 -0.20
CA ALA A 78 -17.66 19.04 -0.31
C ALA A 78 -17.00 20.18 0.50
N GLY A 79 -15.80 19.94 1.06
CA GLY A 79 -15.10 20.87 1.94
C GLY A 79 -15.67 20.90 3.36
N GLU A 80 -16.53 19.95 3.71
CA GLU A 80 -17.07 19.79 5.05
C GLU A 80 -15.98 19.31 6.01
N VAL A 81 -15.96 19.82 7.24
CA VAL A 81 -15.00 19.40 8.27
C VAL A 81 -15.50 18.13 8.94
N LEU A 82 -14.76 17.04 8.74
CA LEU A 82 -15.07 15.69 9.24
C LEU A 82 -14.43 15.39 10.60
N CYS A 83 -13.23 15.94 10.85
CA CYS A 83 -12.48 15.79 12.10
C CYS A 83 -11.65 17.06 12.32
N THR A 84 -11.48 17.49 13.57
CA THR A 84 -10.57 18.58 13.92
C THR A 84 -9.40 18.03 14.72
N LEU A 85 -8.20 18.58 14.49
CA LEU A 85 -6.98 18.22 15.19
C LEU A 85 -6.50 19.41 16.01
N VAL A 86 -6.16 19.15 17.26
CA VAL A 86 -5.68 20.14 18.22
C VAL A 86 -4.18 19.95 18.42
N PRO A 87 -3.35 21.01 18.31
CA PRO A 87 -1.93 20.92 18.62
C PRO A 87 -1.69 20.54 20.08
N VAL A 88 -0.71 19.69 20.30
CA VAL A 88 -0.14 19.45 21.62
C VAL A 88 0.61 20.71 22.05
N ALA A 89 0.33 21.21 23.26
CA ALA A 89 0.87 22.47 23.74
C ALA A 89 2.42 22.51 23.63
N GLY A 90 2.94 23.48 22.85
CA GLY A 90 4.37 23.67 22.65
C GLY A 90 5.05 22.69 21.68
N GLY A 91 4.29 21.82 21.00
CA GLY A 91 4.83 20.80 20.09
C GLY A 91 4.55 21.07 18.61
N SER A 92 5.21 20.30 17.76
CA SER A 92 4.97 20.18 16.32
C SER A 92 3.85 19.19 15.99
N VAL A 93 3.23 18.57 17.00
CA VAL A 93 2.26 17.49 16.79
C VAL A 93 0.85 17.99 17.04
N ALA A 94 -0.10 17.62 16.18
CA ALA A 94 -1.53 17.75 16.45
C ALA A 94 -2.23 16.39 16.38
N PHE A 95 -3.28 16.25 17.17
CA PHE A 95 -4.06 15.03 17.29
C PHE A 95 -5.55 15.33 17.19
N GLY A 96 -6.28 14.43 16.52
CA GLY A 96 -7.72 14.53 16.36
C GLY A 96 -8.36 13.16 16.32
N ILE A 97 -9.57 13.07 16.89
CA ILE A 97 -10.43 11.90 16.78
C ILE A 97 -11.83 12.36 16.36
N ALA A 98 -12.52 11.55 15.59
CA ALA A 98 -13.91 11.79 15.23
C ALA A 98 -14.65 10.47 15.01
N ALA A 99 -15.97 10.51 15.09
CA ALA A 99 -16.84 9.46 14.58
C ALA A 99 -17.38 9.91 13.22
N LEU A 100 -16.96 9.22 12.16
CA LEU A 100 -17.35 9.51 10.79
C LEU A 100 -18.70 8.85 10.47
N THR A 101 -19.51 9.53 9.66
CA THR A 101 -20.72 8.94 9.09
C THR A 101 -20.35 7.91 8.02
N PRO A 102 -21.23 6.94 7.69
CA PRO A 102 -20.97 6.01 6.60
C PRO A 102 -20.63 6.67 5.25
N ALA A 103 -21.21 7.85 4.97
CA ALA A 103 -20.89 8.63 3.79
C ALA A 103 -19.47 9.22 3.86
N ALA A 104 -19.06 9.74 5.02
CA ALA A 104 -17.69 10.24 5.24
C ALA A 104 -16.65 9.12 5.20
N ILE A 105 -16.96 7.95 5.77
CA ILE A 105 -16.14 6.73 5.68
C ILE A 105 -15.94 6.34 4.20
N ALA A 106 -17.01 6.35 3.41
CA ALA A 106 -16.92 6.09 1.97
C ALA A 106 -16.03 7.12 1.25
N SER A 107 -16.09 8.40 1.63
CA SER A 107 -15.19 9.45 1.13
C SER A 107 -13.73 9.20 1.51
N VAL A 108 -13.45 8.68 2.71
CA VAL A 108 -12.08 8.28 3.10
C VAL A 108 -11.64 7.06 2.28
N PHE A 109 -12.51 6.07 2.05
CA PHE A 109 -12.17 4.93 1.20
C PHE A 109 -11.99 5.31 -0.28
N SER A 110 -12.71 6.31 -0.78
CA SER A 110 -12.56 6.79 -2.15
C SER A 110 -11.39 7.79 -2.33
N GLY A 111 -10.65 8.07 -1.25
CA GLY A 111 -9.53 9.03 -1.25
C GLY A 111 -9.98 10.48 -1.52
N GLN A 112 -11.23 10.81 -1.22
CA GLN A 112 -11.82 12.13 -1.43
C GLN A 112 -11.74 13.03 -0.19
N THR A 113 -10.95 12.64 0.80
CA THR A 113 -10.71 13.46 1.99
C THR A 113 -9.28 14.00 2.00
N ARG A 114 -9.08 15.15 2.64
CA ARG A 114 -7.75 15.75 2.81
C ARG A 114 -7.59 16.30 4.21
N LEU A 115 -6.41 16.15 4.80
CA LEU A 115 -6.07 16.83 6.04
C LEU A 115 -5.48 18.20 5.69
N VAL A 116 -6.04 19.25 6.26
CA VAL A 116 -5.60 20.64 6.11
C VAL A 116 -5.12 21.16 7.45
N ILE A 117 -3.94 21.77 7.48
CA ILE A 117 -3.38 22.46 8.64
C ILE A 117 -3.37 23.95 8.32
N ALA A 118 -4.10 24.73 9.10
CA ALA A 118 -4.18 26.18 8.97
C ALA A 118 -3.41 26.88 10.07
N THR A 119 -2.85 28.03 9.74
CA THR A 119 -2.25 28.97 10.67
C THR A 119 -2.96 30.32 10.57
N PRO A 120 -2.73 31.27 11.51
CA PRO A 120 -3.26 32.62 11.40
C PRO A 120 -2.90 33.33 10.09
N ASN A 121 -1.73 33.02 9.51
CA ASN A 121 -1.28 33.61 8.26
C ASN A 121 -1.94 32.96 7.03
N PHE A 122 -2.34 31.69 7.14
CA PHE A 122 -2.98 30.92 6.07
C PHE A 122 -4.24 30.22 6.61
N PRO A 123 -5.32 30.98 6.89
CA PRO A 123 -6.52 30.44 7.54
C PRO A 123 -7.28 29.42 6.69
N GLN A 124 -7.15 29.51 5.35
CA GLN A 124 -7.73 28.53 4.42
C GLN A 124 -6.93 27.21 4.38
N GLY A 125 -5.75 27.15 4.99
CA GLY A 125 -4.82 26.02 4.95
C GLY A 125 -3.44 26.50 4.57
N GLU A 126 -2.47 26.33 5.48
CA GLU A 126 -1.06 26.53 5.19
C GLU A 126 -0.48 25.31 4.47
N ILE A 127 -0.77 24.10 4.96
CA ILE A 127 -0.36 22.84 4.35
C ILE A 127 -1.54 21.86 4.29
N ASP A 128 -1.61 21.04 3.25
CA ASP A 128 -2.64 20.00 3.14
C ASP A 128 -2.15 18.73 2.42
N GLY A 129 -2.88 17.64 2.59
CA GLY A 129 -2.51 16.34 2.04
C GLY A 129 -3.69 15.36 2.01
N PRO A 130 -3.75 14.43 1.04
CA PRO A 130 -4.86 13.50 0.90
C PRO A 130 -4.87 12.46 2.04
N ILE A 131 -6.03 12.16 2.60
CA ILE A 131 -6.24 11.06 3.55
C ILE A 131 -7.15 10.05 2.86
N GLY A 132 -6.73 8.78 2.82
CA GLY A 132 -7.55 7.74 2.20
C GLY A 132 -7.24 6.35 2.73
N ALA A 133 -8.30 5.59 3.07
CA ALA A 133 -8.22 4.24 3.61
C ALA A 133 -8.48 3.15 2.56
N GLY A 134 -8.95 3.52 1.36
CA GLY A 134 -9.33 2.56 0.33
C GLY A 134 -8.29 2.51 -0.77
N GLY A 135 -7.55 1.40 -0.80
CA GLY A 135 -6.73 1.02 -1.95
C GLY A 135 -5.71 2.06 -2.42
N LEU A 136 -5.27 2.98 -1.55
CA LEU A 136 -4.05 3.75 -1.80
C LEU A 136 -2.87 2.79 -1.67
N GLU A 137 -2.49 2.18 -2.77
CA GLU A 137 -1.20 1.50 -2.84
C GLU A 137 -0.13 2.58 -2.79
N SER A 138 0.44 2.81 -1.61
CA SER A 138 1.59 3.71 -1.41
C SER A 138 2.87 2.91 -1.60
N PHE A 139 3.65 3.31 -2.61
CA PHE A 139 4.88 2.69 -3.06
C PHE A 139 6.07 3.50 -2.58
N GLY A 140 6.85 2.93 -1.67
CA GLY A 140 8.11 3.52 -1.24
C GLY A 140 9.16 3.44 -2.34
N ALA A 141 9.90 4.53 -2.55
CA ALA A 141 10.93 4.66 -3.55
C ALA A 141 12.15 5.39 -2.95
N PRO A 142 13.09 4.66 -2.30
CA PRO A 142 14.30 5.26 -1.78
C PRO A 142 15.22 5.69 -2.93
N PHE A 143 15.66 6.95 -2.91
CA PHE A 143 16.62 7.47 -3.87
C PHE A 143 18.05 7.05 -3.53
N SER A 144 18.79 6.62 -4.55
CA SER A 144 20.22 6.39 -4.43
C SER A 144 20.94 6.66 -5.75
N GLY A 145 22.13 7.26 -5.68
CA GLY A 145 23.01 7.42 -6.83
C GLY A 145 23.49 6.09 -7.40
N SER A 146 23.53 5.03 -6.57
CA SER A 146 23.87 3.67 -7.01
C SER A 146 22.85 3.06 -7.99
N GLN A 147 21.62 3.57 -8.00
CA GLN A 147 20.57 3.12 -8.91
C GLN A 147 20.65 3.82 -10.28
N VAL A 148 21.38 4.93 -10.41
CA VAL A 148 21.57 5.66 -11.67
C VAL A 148 22.41 4.80 -12.63
N VAL A 149 22.20 4.98 -13.93
CA VAL A 149 22.93 4.26 -14.97
C VAL A 149 23.65 5.27 -15.87
N PRO A 150 24.99 5.39 -15.79
CA PRO A 150 25.90 4.72 -14.85
C PRO A 150 25.76 5.18 -13.38
N PRO A 151 26.19 4.37 -12.38
CA PRO A 151 26.07 4.72 -10.97
C PRO A 151 26.82 6.00 -10.60
N VAL A 152 26.20 6.84 -9.78
CA VAL A 152 26.77 8.08 -9.25
C VAL A 152 27.11 7.90 -7.78
N VAL A 153 28.34 8.25 -7.40
CA VAL A 153 28.79 8.25 -6.00
C VAL A 153 28.71 9.68 -5.48
N GLY A 154 27.98 9.89 -4.40
CA GLY A 154 27.81 11.20 -3.78
C GLY A 154 27.04 11.13 -2.47
N PRO A 155 27.00 12.23 -1.71
CA PRO A 155 26.28 12.32 -0.43
C PRO A 155 24.76 12.48 -0.61
N ALA A 156 24.29 12.62 -1.84
CA ALA A 156 22.89 12.84 -2.15
C ALA A 156 22.02 11.63 -1.76
N THR A 157 20.89 11.91 -1.12
CA THR A 157 19.92 10.88 -0.70
C THR A 157 18.50 11.41 -0.85
N GLY A 158 17.51 10.53 -0.69
CA GLY A 158 16.12 10.95 -0.68
C GLY A 158 15.16 9.80 -0.50
N MET A 159 13.90 10.14 -0.31
CA MET A 159 12.78 9.20 -0.25
C MET A 159 11.64 9.75 -1.08
N ALA A 160 10.95 8.89 -1.82
CA ALA A 160 9.70 9.21 -2.46
C ALA A 160 8.64 8.17 -2.17
N TYR A 161 7.40 8.59 -2.36
CA TYR A 161 6.20 7.78 -2.27
C TYR A 161 5.36 8.04 -3.52
N ALA A 162 5.00 6.98 -4.23
CA ALA A 162 3.99 7.05 -5.27
C ALA A 162 2.71 6.41 -4.73
N SER A 163 1.57 7.08 -4.81
CA SER A 163 0.28 6.49 -4.45
C SER A 163 -0.62 6.39 -5.67
N ILE A 164 -1.33 5.27 -5.81
CA ILE A 164 -2.39 5.13 -6.82
C ILE A 164 -3.73 5.06 -6.10
N SER A 165 -4.65 5.93 -6.48
CA SER A 165 -6.06 5.80 -6.12
C SER A 165 -6.78 4.91 -7.12
N VAL A 166 -7.66 4.03 -6.61
CA VAL A 166 -8.53 3.18 -7.44
C VAL A 166 -9.52 3.97 -8.30
N SER A 167 -9.82 5.22 -7.94
CA SER A 167 -10.82 6.07 -8.60
C SER A 167 -10.28 7.41 -9.14
N ASN A 168 -9.22 7.99 -8.55
CA ASN A 168 -8.96 9.44 -8.69
C ASN A 168 -7.49 9.83 -8.96
N GLY A 169 -6.69 9.01 -9.63
CA GLY A 169 -5.35 9.43 -10.07
C GLY A 169 -4.18 8.78 -9.35
N CYS A 170 -3.00 9.28 -9.66
CA CYS A 170 -1.75 8.92 -8.99
C CYS A 170 -1.13 10.19 -8.40
N SER A 171 -0.48 10.09 -7.24
CA SER A 171 0.36 11.17 -6.75
C SER A 171 1.76 10.65 -6.50
N VAL A 172 2.76 11.50 -6.73
CA VAL A 172 4.14 11.21 -6.33
C VAL A 172 4.62 12.36 -5.49
N SER A 173 5.17 12.06 -4.32
CA SER A 173 5.80 13.04 -3.44
C SER A 173 7.11 12.52 -2.88
N GLY A 174 8.00 13.42 -2.47
CA GLY A 174 9.26 13.01 -1.90
C GLY A 174 10.12 14.16 -1.42
N GLN A 175 11.24 13.77 -0.81
CA GLN A 175 12.27 14.66 -0.32
C GLN A 175 13.65 14.20 -0.78
N LEU A 176 14.52 15.15 -1.08
CA LEU A 176 15.88 14.98 -1.56
C LEU A 176 16.81 15.76 -0.63
N HIS A 177 18.01 15.25 -0.41
CA HIS A 177 19.00 15.84 0.49
C HIS A 177 20.38 15.82 -0.14
N ASN A 178 21.19 16.83 0.18
CA ASN A 178 22.61 16.93 -0.15
C ASN A 178 22.94 16.77 -1.64
N LEU A 179 22.08 17.32 -2.51
CA LEU A 179 22.33 17.33 -3.96
C LEU A 179 23.57 18.16 -4.30
N ALA A 180 24.37 17.67 -5.25
CA ALA A 180 25.63 18.27 -5.69
C ALA A 180 25.43 19.49 -6.62
N GLY A 181 24.20 19.78 -7.04
CA GLY A 181 23.86 20.94 -7.85
C GLY A 181 22.38 21.31 -7.76
N SER A 182 22.01 22.40 -8.45
CA SER A 182 20.61 22.81 -8.56
C SER A 182 19.82 21.77 -9.36
N ILE A 183 18.62 21.42 -8.88
CA ILE A 183 17.70 20.52 -9.60
C ILE A 183 17.35 21.13 -10.96
N THR A 184 17.59 20.40 -12.03
CA THR A 184 17.17 20.76 -13.40
C THR A 184 15.87 20.07 -13.77
N SER A 185 15.63 18.85 -13.28
CA SER A 185 14.36 18.15 -13.43
C SER A 185 14.20 17.04 -12.39
N ILE A 186 12.95 16.75 -12.05
CA ILE A 186 12.52 15.51 -11.40
C ILE A 186 11.55 14.85 -12.36
N GLU A 187 11.68 13.56 -12.61
CA GLU A 187 10.96 12.91 -13.69
C GLU A 187 10.44 11.54 -13.28
N LEU A 188 9.20 11.25 -13.67
CA LEU A 188 8.64 9.91 -13.60
C LEU A 188 8.89 9.20 -14.92
N TRP A 189 9.50 8.03 -14.83
CA TRP A 189 9.79 7.13 -15.95
C TRP A 189 9.06 5.80 -15.73
N ARG A 190 8.77 5.11 -16.83
CA ARG A 190 8.09 3.80 -16.85
C ARG A 190 8.78 2.83 -17.79
N ASP A 191 8.28 1.59 -17.85
CA ASP A 191 8.78 0.54 -18.73
C ASP A 191 10.26 0.22 -18.50
N ALA A 192 10.70 0.29 -17.24
CA ALA A 192 12.09 0.00 -16.90
C ALA A 192 12.27 -0.47 -15.47
N TRP A 193 13.02 -1.56 -15.37
CA TRP A 193 13.45 -2.11 -14.12
C TRP A 193 14.71 -1.42 -13.63
N LEU A 194 15.09 -1.73 -12.39
CA LEU A 194 16.34 -1.23 -11.82
C LEU A 194 17.51 -1.60 -12.74
N GLY A 195 18.33 -0.61 -13.09
CA GLY A 195 19.46 -0.79 -14.00
C GLY A 195 19.14 -0.60 -15.50
N GLU A 196 17.88 -0.39 -15.87
CA GLU A 196 17.46 -0.13 -17.26
C GLU A 196 16.99 1.30 -17.47
N GLN A 197 17.02 1.79 -18.71
CA GLN A 197 16.43 3.09 -19.06
C GLN A 197 15.01 2.90 -19.58
N GLY A 198 14.09 3.72 -19.09
CA GLY A 198 12.68 3.62 -19.44
C GLY A 198 12.23 4.65 -20.47
N THR A 199 10.92 4.87 -20.50
CA THR A 199 10.28 5.97 -21.22
C THR A 199 9.81 7.05 -20.25
N LEU A 200 10.09 8.32 -20.56
CA LEU A 200 9.63 9.46 -19.77
C LEU A 200 8.09 9.53 -19.80
N VAL A 201 7.48 9.52 -18.62
CA VAL A 201 6.04 9.75 -18.46
C VAL A 201 5.78 11.25 -18.38
N THR A 202 6.45 11.90 -17.44
CA THR A 202 6.24 13.32 -17.16
C THR A 202 7.33 13.88 -16.26
N THR A 203 7.43 15.20 -16.22
CA THR A 203 8.23 15.91 -15.22
C THR A 203 7.38 16.18 -13.97
N ILE A 204 8.04 16.22 -12.83
CA ILE A 204 7.49 16.50 -11.52
C ILE A 204 8.01 17.86 -11.09
N THR A 205 7.08 18.68 -10.61
CA THR A 205 7.40 20.03 -10.17
C THR A 205 8.05 19.99 -8.80
N THR A 206 9.20 20.65 -8.65
CA THR A 206 9.77 20.95 -7.33
C THR A 206 8.85 21.91 -6.59
N ILE A 207 8.57 21.65 -5.32
CA ILE A 207 7.65 22.47 -4.54
C ILE A 207 8.40 23.41 -3.61
N GLY A 208 9.53 23.00 -3.03
CA GLY A 208 10.25 23.86 -2.11
C GLY A 208 11.62 23.35 -1.67
N ASN A 209 12.34 24.21 -0.96
CA ASN A 209 13.62 23.93 -0.33
C ASN A 209 13.47 24.24 1.18
N PRO A 210 12.99 23.28 1.99
CA PRO A 210 12.60 23.54 3.37
C PRO A 210 13.78 23.84 4.31
N SER A 211 14.99 23.42 3.93
CA SER A 211 16.22 23.72 4.67
C SER A 211 17.42 23.63 3.73
N PRO A 212 18.53 24.34 3.99
CA PRO A 212 19.71 24.29 3.13
C PRO A 212 20.14 22.86 2.81
N GLY A 213 20.14 22.50 1.53
CA GLY A 213 20.49 21.17 1.06
C GLY A 213 19.34 20.16 1.07
N SER A 214 18.11 20.52 1.42
CA SER A 214 16.91 19.69 1.31
C SER A 214 15.94 20.25 0.28
N PHE A 215 15.29 19.38 -0.49
CA PHE A 215 14.29 19.74 -1.50
C PHE A 215 13.08 18.84 -1.40
N THR A 216 11.89 19.39 -1.59
CA THR A 216 10.64 18.62 -1.64
C THR A 216 9.96 18.78 -2.98
N PHE A 217 9.25 17.73 -3.36
CA PHE A 217 8.47 17.70 -4.59
C PHE A 217 7.18 16.94 -4.35
N SER A 218 6.12 17.33 -5.04
CA SER A 218 4.86 16.59 -5.10
C SER A 218 4.17 16.93 -6.41
N GLN A 219 3.50 15.95 -6.99
CA GLN A 219 2.72 16.14 -8.19
C GLN A 219 1.54 15.17 -8.15
N GLN A 220 0.35 15.71 -8.39
CA GLN A 220 -0.82 14.89 -8.69
C GLN A 220 -0.94 14.71 -10.19
N PHE A 221 -1.34 13.51 -10.57
CA PHE A 221 -1.61 13.07 -11.93
C PHE A 221 -3.06 12.62 -12.05
N PRO A 222 -3.69 12.84 -13.21
CA PRO A 222 -4.99 12.23 -13.50
C PRO A 222 -4.91 10.70 -13.44
N THR A 223 -6.07 10.03 -13.53
CA THR A 223 -6.16 8.57 -13.55
C THR A 223 -5.13 7.97 -14.51
N PRO A 224 -4.17 7.16 -14.01
CA PRO A 224 -3.11 6.61 -14.85
C PRO A 224 -3.72 5.70 -15.91
N THR A 225 -3.10 5.67 -17.10
CA THR A 225 -3.49 4.71 -18.15
C THR A 225 -3.34 3.27 -17.62
N PRO A 226 -4.07 2.29 -18.17
CA PRO A 226 -3.96 0.89 -17.74
C PRO A 226 -2.52 0.38 -17.74
N GLU A 227 -1.71 0.81 -18.71
CA GLU A 227 -0.32 0.41 -18.82
C GLU A 227 0.54 1.09 -17.76
N LEU A 228 0.37 2.39 -17.47
CA LEU A 228 1.11 3.06 -16.38
C LEU A 228 0.72 2.48 -15.02
N ARG A 229 -0.56 2.15 -14.82
CA ARG A 229 -1.04 1.48 -13.62
C ARG A 229 -0.34 0.14 -13.42
N ARG A 230 -0.27 -0.68 -14.49
CA ARG A 230 0.44 -1.96 -14.48
C ARG A 230 1.94 -1.76 -14.17
N ASP A 231 2.59 -0.80 -14.83
CA ASP A 231 4.03 -0.60 -14.62
C ASP A 231 4.34 -0.11 -13.20
N LEU A 232 3.48 0.72 -12.59
CA LEU A 232 3.60 1.10 -11.18
C LEU A 232 3.37 -0.09 -10.24
N SER A 233 2.35 -0.94 -10.51
CA SER A 233 2.08 -2.14 -9.71
C SER A 233 3.15 -3.21 -9.85
N ASP A 234 3.81 -3.29 -11.01
CA ASP A 234 4.89 -4.26 -11.27
C ASP A 234 6.25 -3.74 -10.79
N GLY A 235 6.33 -2.48 -10.36
CA GLY A 235 7.56 -1.84 -9.93
C GLY A 235 8.51 -1.49 -11.10
N MET A 236 7.97 -1.28 -12.30
CA MET A 236 8.65 -0.86 -13.53
C MET A 236 8.69 0.66 -13.73
N CYS A 237 8.29 1.42 -12.71
CA CYS A 237 8.41 2.87 -12.69
C CYS A 237 9.57 3.32 -11.81
N TYR A 238 10.19 4.43 -12.16
CA TYR A 238 11.20 5.06 -11.33
C TYR A 238 11.15 6.56 -11.40
N LEU A 239 11.68 7.20 -10.36
CA LEU A 239 11.94 8.62 -10.34
C LEU A 239 13.41 8.87 -10.63
N LEU A 240 13.67 9.89 -11.44
CA LEU A 240 15.02 10.34 -11.77
C LEU A 240 15.14 11.82 -11.43
N VAL A 241 16.15 12.17 -10.65
CA VAL A 241 16.49 13.56 -10.33
C VAL A 241 17.73 13.94 -11.12
N ARG A 242 17.65 15.01 -11.91
CA ARG A 242 18.79 15.63 -12.58
C ARG A 242 19.17 16.91 -11.89
N THR A 243 20.47 17.16 -11.83
CA THR A 243 21.02 18.41 -11.31
C THR A 243 22.02 19.00 -12.28
N SER A 244 22.39 20.27 -12.08
CA SER A 244 23.42 20.93 -12.87
C SER A 244 24.78 20.24 -12.80
N ALA A 245 25.08 19.55 -11.68
CA ALA A 245 26.29 18.76 -11.50
C ALA A 245 26.20 17.36 -12.14
N HIS A 246 24.98 16.80 -12.24
CA HIS A 246 24.73 15.49 -12.85
C HIS A 246 23.59 15.55 -13.89
N PRO A 247 23.87 16.03 -15.12
CA PRO A 247 22.84 16.21 -16.16
C PRO A 247 22.21 14.91 -16.66
N GLN A 248 22.87 13.77 -16.46
CA GLN A 248 22.33 12.45 -16.81
C GLN A 248 21.50 11.82 -15.69
N GLY A 249 21.51 12.41 -14.49
CA GLY A 249 20.85 11.90 -13.28
C GLY A 249 21.81 11.86 -12.10
N GLU A 250 21.41 12.41 -10.96
CA GLU A 250 22.14 12.32 -9.69
C GLU A 250 21.58 11.20 -8.80
N LEU A 251 20.25 11.08 -8.76
CA LEU A 251 19.54 10.10 -7.95
C LEU A 251 18.48 9.39 -8.76
N ARG A 252 18.37 8.08 -8.56
CA ARG A 252 17.26 7.26 -9.06
C ARG A 252 16.58 6.54 -7.90
N ALA A 253 15.26 6.47 -7.95
CA ALA A 253 14.44 5.71 -7.02
C ALA A 253 13.48 4.81 -7.81
N GLN A 254 13.69 3.50 -7.78
CA GLN A 254 12.70 2.57 -8.30
C GLN A 254 11.44 2.62 -7.42
N VAL A 255 10.27 2.87 -8.03
CA VAL A 255 8.98 2.84 -7.36
C VAL A 255 8.59 1.37 -7.18
N ARG A 256 8.45 0.90 -5.94
CA ARG A 256 8.13 -0.50 -5.66
C ARG A 256 6.87 -0.62 -4.79
N PRO A 257 5.97 -1.57 -5.11
CA PRO A 257 5.00 -2.08 -4.17
C PRO A 257 5.60 -2.40 -2.81
N PRO A 258 4.96 -2.05 -1.68
CA PRO A 258 5.34 -2.59 -0.39
C PRO A 258 5.19 -4.12 -0.35
N SER A 259 4.40 -4.68 -1.26
CA SER A 259 4.34 -6.12 -1.55
C SER A 259 4.15 -6.43 -3.03
N LEU A 260 4.97 -7.30 -3.61
CA LEU A 260 4.84 -7.81 -4.97
C LEU A 260 3.67 -8.80 -5.10
N GLY A 261 2.99 -8.75 -6.25
CA GLY A 261 1.93 -9.68 -6.64
C GLY A 261 0.56 -9.37 -6.03
N ASP A 262 -0.47 -9.99 -6.60
CA ASP A 262 -1.86 -9.78 -6.22
C ASP A 262 -2.27 -10.73 -5.10
N ASN A 263 -2.71 -10.18 -3.96
CA ASN A 263 -3.38 -11.00 -2.95
C ASN A 263 -4.79 -11.37 -3.45
N TYR A 264 -4.96 -12.61 -3.88
CA TYR A 264 -6.21 -13.09 -4.47
C TYR A 264 -7.04 -13.96 -3.52
N CYS A 265 -6.50 -14.27 -2.34
CA CYS A 265 -7.16 -15.11 -1.36
C CYS A 265 -6.73 -14.74 0.05
N ASN A 266 -7.71 -14.47 0.91
CA ASN A 266 -7.48 -14.14 2.31
C ASN A 266 -7.18 -15.39 3.16
N GLY A 267 -6.40 -15.19 4.23
CA GLY A 267 -6.23 -16.18 5.28
C GLY A 267 -7.56 -16.50 5.98
N ARG A 268 -7.53 -17.53 6.82
CA ARG A 268 -8.65 -17.92 7.67
C ARG A 268 -8.23 -17.91 9.12
N PRO A 269 -9.17 -17.70 10.07
CA PRO A 269 -8.86 -17.61 11.48
C PRO A 269 -7.87 -18.67 11.97
N ASN A 270 -6.90 -18.25 12.76
CA ASN A 270 -5.92 -19.10 13.42
C ASN A 270 -5.87 -18.75 14.92
N SER A 271 -5.00 -19.38 15.71
CA SER A 271 -4.92 -19.12 17.16
C SER A 271 -4.48 -17.70 17.56
N VAL A 272 -3.99 -16.88 16.62
CA VAL A 272 -3.47 -15.54 16.91
C VAL A 272 -4.22 -14.40 16.22
N ALA A 273 -4.94 -14.68 15.13
CA ALA A 273 -5.61 -13.68 14.31
C ALA A 273 -6.89 -14.21 13.68
N ILE A 274 -7.97 -13.45 13.81
CA ILE A 274 -9.29 -13.77 13.24
C ILE A 274 -9.34 -13.67 11.71
N LEU A 275 -8.41 -12.93 11.10
CA LEU A 275 -8.23 -12.88 9.64
C LEU A 275 -7.24 -13.93 9.13
N GLY A 276 -6.57 -14.66 10.03
CA GLY A 276 -5.51 -15.61 9.70
C GLY A 276 -4.17 -14.96 9.41
N ALA A 277 -3.19 -15.81 9.06
CA ALA A 277 -1.87 -15.37 8.65
C ALA A 277 -1.90 -14.72 7.26
N ARG A 278 -1.04 -13.72 7.04
CA ARG A 278 -0.90 -13.03 5.74
C ARG A 278 0.46 -13.34 5.11
N LEU A 279 0.46 -13.55 3.80
CA LEU A 279 1.65 -13.59 2.95
C LEU A 279 1.77 -12.28 2.18
N SER A 280 2.97 -11.71 2.15
CA SER A 280 3.40 -10.67 1.23
C SER A 280 4.77 -11.00 0.64
N LEU A 281 5.09 -10.46 -0.53
CA LEU A 281 6.36 -10.70 -1.21
C LEU A 281 7.10 -9.37 -1.39
N THR A 282 8.42 -9.33 -1.34
CA THR A 282 9.22 -8.15 -1.70
C THR A 282 10.39 -8.55 -2.59
N GLY A 283 11.12 -7.59 -3.18
CA GLY A 283 12.25 -7.88 -4.08
C GLY A 283 11.92 -7.52 -5.52
N SER A 284 12.21 -8.43 -6.46
CA SER A 284 11.88 -8.31 -7.87
C SER A 284 11.19 -9.56 -8.42
N PRO A 285 10.23 -9.42 -9.36
CA PRO A 285 9.69 -10.53 -10.15
C PRO A 285 10.61 -10.94 -11.31
N ARG A 286 11.84 -10.44 -11.39
CA ARG A 286 12.82 -10.86 -12.41
C ARG A 286 13.60 -12.07 -11.93
N ALA A 287 13.54 -13.16 -12.70
CA ALA A 287 14.29 -14.38 -12.39
C ALA A 287 15.80 -14.12 -12.22
N ALA A 288 16.36 -13.23 -13.04
CA ALA A 288 17.78 -12.89 -13.01
C ALA A 288 18.20 -12.04 -11.81
N ALA A 289 17.27 -11.30 -11.18
CA ALA A 289 17.58 -10.49 -9.99
C ALA A 289 17.74 -11.36 -8.74
N ASN A 290 16.99 -12.46 -8.67
CA ASN A 290 17.04 -13.46 -7.60
C ASN A 290 16.99 -12.88 -6.17
N ASP A 291 16.19 -11.83 -5.95
CA ASP A 291 16.06 -11.09 -4.70
C ASP A 291 14.64 -11.16 -4.12
N LEU A 292 13.81 -12.12 -4.56
CA LEU A 292 12.44 -12.31 -4.08
C LEU A 292 12.46 -12.80 -2.63
N VAL A 293 11.69 -12.15 -1.75
CA VAL A 293 11.56 -12.51 -0.33
C VAL A 293 10.10 -12.70 0.02
N ALA A 294 9.79 -13.80 0.71
CA ALA A 294 8.45 -14.08 1.24
C ALA A 294 8.36 -13.69 2.72
N HIS A 295 7.30 -12.96 3.05
CA HIS A 295 7.01 -12.44 4.38
C HIS A 295 5.68 -12.99 4.89
N GLY A 296 5.71 -13.66 6.03
CA GLY A 296 4.54 -14.12 6.76
C GLY A 296 4.28 -13.25 7.99
N THR A 297 3.03 -12.86 8.23
CA THR A 297 2.62 -12.17 9.46
C THR A 297 1.38 -12.83 10.07
N SER A 298 1.09 -12.50 11.33
CA SER A 298 -0.03 -13.09 12.08
C SER A 298 0.05 -14.61 12.17
N LEU A 299 1.28 -15.13 12.33
CA LEU A 299 1.58 -16.54 12.52
C LEU A 299 1.67 -16.86 14.01
N PRO A 300 1.27 -18.06 14.46
CA PRO A 300 1.57 -18.51 15.81
C PRO A 300 3.08 -18.51 16.07
N ALA A 301 3.52 -17.94 17.19
CA ALA A 301 4.94 -17.74 17.48
C ALA A 301 5.74 -19.04 17.63
N GLY A 302 6.97 -19.08 17.12
CA GLY A 302 7.88 -20.22 17.24
C GLY A 302 7.41 -21.49 16.51
N ARG A 303 6.55 -21.36 15.50
CA ARG A 303 5.95 -22.49 14.78
C ARG A 303 6.53 -22.66 13.39
N ALA A 304 6.54 -23.89 12.90
CA ALA A 304 7.02 -24.20 11.57
C ALA A 304 6.15 -23.53 10.50
N VAL A 305 6.82 -22.93 9.52
CA VAL A 305 6.24 -22.27 8.35
C VAL A 305 6.90 -22.85 7.10
N LEU A 306 6.09 -23.13 6.08
CA LEU A 306 6.50 -23.75 4.83
C LEU A 306 5.84 -23.03 3.66
N PRO A 307 6.61 -22.37 2.78
CA PRO A 307 6.05 -21.84 1.54
C PRO A 307 5.60 -22.97 0.59
N ILE A 308 4.43 -22.79 -0.01
CA ILE A 308 3.87 -23.67 -1.03
C ILE A 308 3.55 -22.88 -2.29
N VAL A 309 3.71 -23.52 -3.45
CA VAL A 309 3.57 -22.88 -4.76
C VAL A 309 2.77 -23.72 -5.75
N GLY A 310 2.16 -23.06 -6.74
CA GLY A 310 1.35 -23.70 -7.78
C GLY A 310 1.10 -22.79 -8.98
N LEU A 311 0.74 -23.39 -10.11
CA LEU A 311 0.57 -22.67 -11.38
C LEU A 311 -0.87 -22.21 -11.64
N ALA A 312 -1.82 -22.63 -10.81
CA ALA A 312 -3.21 -22.20 -10.89
C ALA A 312 -3.73 -21.75 -9.52
N THR A 313 -4.82 -20.99 -9.55
CA THR A 313 -5.58 -20.62 -8.35
C THR A 313 -6.65 -21.67 -8.07
N GLY A 314 -7.04 -21.80 -6.81
CA GLY A 314 -8.11 -22.71 -6.40
C GLY A 314 -8.76 -22.21 -5.12
N HIS A 315 -9.81 -22.90 -4.67
CA HIS A 315 -10.41 -22.64 -3.37
C HIS A 315 -10.87 -23.98 -2.78
N VAL A 316 -10.02 -24.62 -1.99
CA VAL A 316 -10.36 -25.84 -1.27
C VAL A 316 -10.46 -25.51 0.20
N PHE A 317 -11.66 -25.64 0.76
CA PHE A 317 -11.92 -25.42 2.18
C PHE A 317 -11.46 -26.62 3.00
N ASN A 318 -10.79 -26.35 4.12
CA ASN A 318 -10.29 -27.34 5.08
C ASN A 318 -9.63 -28.59 4.43
N PRO A 319 -8.67 -28.39 3.51
CA PRO A 319 -8.11 -29.45 2.70
C PRO A 319 -7.37 -30.45 3.59
N ALA A 320 -7.73 -31.74 3.48
CA ALA A 320 -7.08 -32.83 4.22
C ALA A 320 -6.98 -32.60 5.76
N GLY A 321 -7.97 -31.92 6.35
CA GLY A 321 -8.00 -31.62 7.79
C GLY A 321 -7.10 -30.46 8.23
N LEU A 322 -6.47 -29.76 7.29
CA LEU A 322 -5.83 -28.46 7.53
C LEU A 322 -6.90 -27.41 7.84
N GLY A 323 -6.54 -26.42 8.64
CA GLY A 323 -7.33 -25.21 8.80
C GLY A 323 -7.20 -24.32 7.59
N GLY A 324 -8.26 -23.55 7.39
CA GLY A 324 -8.29 -22.48 6.41
C GLY A 324 -8.59 -22.95 5.00
N MET A 325 -7.94 -22.33 4.02
CA MET A 325 -8.28 -22.51 2.62
C MET A 325 -7.02 -22.65 1.77
N LEU A 326 -6.91 -23.74 1.02
CA LEU A 326 -5.87 -23.89 0.02
C LEU A 326 -6.30 -23.14 -1.23
N CYS A 327 -5.53 -22.11 -1.54
CA CYS A 327 -5.80 -21.21 -2.65
C CYS A 327 -4.90 -21.45 -3.86
N VAL A 328 -3.92 -22.33 -3.70
CA VAL A 328 -2.93 -22.70 -4.71
C VAL A 328 -3.31 -24.06 -5.30
N SER A 329 -3.32 -24.17 -6.63
CA SER A 329 -3.74 -25.37 -7.36
C SER A 329 -2.89 -25.58 -8.64
N GLY A 330 -3.29 -26.54 -9.47
CA GLY A 330 -2.65 -26.86 -10.76
C GLY A 330 -1.82 -28.14 -10.71
N ALA A 331 -1.23 -28.49 -11.87
CA ALA A 331 -0.35 -29.64 -12.00
C ALA A 331 0.90 -29.45 -11.11
N GLY A 332 0.89 -30.09 -9.94
CA GLY A 332 2.06 -30.26 -9.09
C GLY A 332 2.28 -29.20 -8.03
N VAL A 333 1.26 -28.79 -7.24
CA VAL A 333 1.46 -27.96 -6.04
C VAL A 333 2.69 -28.46 -5.26
N ALA A 334 3.70 -27.60 -5.13
CA ALA A 334 4.99 -27.97 -4.56
C ALA A 334 5.22 -27.28 -3.22
N ARG A 335 6.03 -27.95 -2.39
CA ARG A 335 6.50 -27.44 -1.11
C ARG A 335 7.92 -26.94 -1.29
N LEU A 336 8.17 -25.69 -0.93
CA LEU A 336 9.51 -25.12 -0.96
C LEU A 336 10.23 -25.44 0.35
N GLY A 337 10.52 -26.73 0.57
CA GLY A 337 11.08 -27.23 1.84
C GLY A 337 12.43 -26.60 2.22
N GLN A 338 13.23 -26.21 1.23
CA GLN A 338 14.50 -25.51 1.43
C GLN A 338 14.33 -24.09 1.99
N HIS A 339 13.13 -23.51 1.82
CA HIS A 339 12.75 -22.19 2.31
C HIS A 339 11.80 -22.29 3.52
N ALA A 340 11.72 -23.46 4.16
CA ALA A 340 10.96 -23.65 5.39
C ALA A 340 11.74 -23.09 6.59
N GLY A 341 11.02 -22.67 7.62
CA GLY A 341 11.65 -22.18 8.86
C GLY A 341 10.66 -22.09 10.01
N LEU A 342 11.01 -21.29 11.01
CA LEU A 342 10.17 -21.02 12.17
C LEU A 342 9.72 -19.56 12.15
N SER A 343 8.49 -19.31 12.58
CA SER A 343 8.04 -17.97 12.91
C SER A 343 8.76 -17.43 14.16
N THR A 344 8.96 -16.13 14.20
CA THR A 344 9.57 -15.41 15.33
C THR A 344 8.64 -15.37 16.55
N ALA A 345 9.15 -14.83 17.66
CA ALA A 345 8.34 -14.57 18.86
C ALA A 345 7.20 -13.57 18.58
N GLN A 346 7.37 -12.70 17.58
CA GLN A 346 6.40 -11.69 17.16
C GLN A 346 5.38 -12.22 16.14
N GLY A 347 5.45 -13.51 15.78
CA GLY A 347 4.53 -14.10 14.80
C GLY A 347 4.80 -13.68 13.36
N THR A 348 6.06 -13.35 13.05
CA THR A 348 6.53 -13.04 11.70
C THR A 348 7.40 -14.16 11.14
N PHE A 349 7.54 -14.22 9.83
CA PHE A 349 8.41 -15.16 9.12
C PHE A 349 8.97 -14.46 7.88
N GLU A 350 10.25 -14.61 7.61
CA GLU A 350 10.89 -14.02 6.43
C GLU A 350 11.84 -15.06 5.82
N THR A 351 11.74 -15.26 4.51
CA THR A 351 12.65 -16.16 3.79
C THR A 351 12.93 -15.65 2.37
N PRO A 352 14.20 -15.47 1.98
CA PRO A 352 14.56 -15.30 0.58
C PRO A 352 14.18 -16.55 -0.22
N LEU A 353 13.54 -16.35 -1.36
CA LEU A 353 13.19 -17.39 -2.32
C LEU A 353 14.25 -17.39 -3.43
N ASP A 354 15.10 -18.40 -3.43
CA ASP A 354 16.09 -18.59 -4.48
C ASP A 354 15.39 -19.14 -5.73
N LEU A 355 15.12 -18.23 -6.66
CA LEU A 355 14.44 -18.49 -7.92
C LEU A 355 15.23 -19.46 -8.80
N SER A 356 16.55 -19.57 -8.62
CA SER A 356 17.38 -20.53 -9.35
C SER A 356 17.12 -21.98 -8.91
N LEU A 357 16.60 -22.18 -7.71
CA LEU A 357 16.24 -23.50 -7.17
C LEU A 357 14.81 -23.91 -7.54
N LEU A 358 14.02 -23.02 -8.13
CA LEU A 358 12.71 -23.36 -8.68
C LEU A 358 12.89 -24.18 -9.97
N GLY A 359 12.87 -25.50 -9.83
CA GLY A 359 12.87 -26.42 -10.97
C GLY A 359 11.53 -26.48 -11.70
N ALA A 360 11.50 -27.13 -12.87
CA ALA A 360 10.26 -27.36 -13.60
C ALA A 360 9.21 -28.08 -12.70
N PRO A 361 7.94 -27.66 -12.73
CA PRO A 361 7.33 -26.71 -13.65
C PRO A 361 7.33 -25.24 -13.16
N PHE A 362 8.07 -24.91 -12.10
CA PHE A 362 8.08 -23.60 -11.44
C PHE A 362 9.24 -22.68 -11.83
N SER A 363 10.05 -23.08 -12.81
CA SER A 363 11.21 -22.32 -13.25
C SER A 363 10.82 -20.91 -13.66
N ALA A 364 11.25 -19.94 -12.86
CA ALA A 364 10.95 -18.53 -13.04
C ALA A 364 11.39 -18.08 -14.43
N ALA A 365 10.42 -17.79 -15.28
CA ALA A 365 10.62 -17.36 -16.66
C ALA A 365 9.62 -16.23 -16.98
N PRO A 366 9.96 -15.30 -17.89
CA PRO A 366 9.05 -14.24 -18.28
C PRO A 366 7.67 -14.79 -18.71
N GLY A 367 6.61 -14.21 -18.14
CA GLY A 367 5.22 -14.63 -18.35
C GLY A 367 4.75 -15.79 -17.46
N LEU A 368 5.63 -16.44 -16.69
CA LEU A 368 5.21 -17.46 -15.72
C LEU A 368 4.40 -16.80 -14.61
N ARG A 369 3.18 -17.28 -14.37
CA ARG A 369 2.40 -16.94 -13.17
C ARG A 369 2.60 -18.00 -12.09
N LEU A 370 3.11 -17.57 -10.94
CA LEU A 370 3.33 -18.40 -9.77
C LEU A 370 2.42 -17.95 -8.63
N ASN A 371 1.61 -18.87 -8.12
CA ASN A 371 0.75 -18.63 -6.97
C ASN A 371 1.42 -19.20 -5.72
N MET A 372 1.48 -18.42 -4.65
CA MET A 372 2.20 -18.74 -3.43
C MET A 372 1.30 -18.60 -2.22
N GLN A 373 1.49 -19.48 -1.25
CA GLN A 373 0.80 -19.45 0.04
C GLN A 373 1.75 -20.03 1.10
N LEU A 374 1.50 -19.74 2.38
CA LEU A 374 2.24 -20.34 3.48
C LEU A 374 1.37 -21.39 4.15
N TRP A 375 1.92 -22.58 4.34
CA TRP A 375 1.45 -23.52 5.35
C TRP A 375 2.17 -23.24 6.67
N TYR A 376 1.48 -23.36 7.80
CA TYR A 376 2.10 -23.23 9.12
C TYR A 376 1.46 -24.12 10.17
N ARG A 377 2.19 -24.41 11.24
CA ARG A 377 1.64 -25.11 12.42
C ARG A 377 0.87 -24.16 13.32
N ASP A 378 -0.28 -24.65 13.78
CA ASP A 378 -1.20 -23.92 14.66
C ASP A 378 -1.83 -24.86 15.70
N PRO A 379 -1.06 -25.36 16.68
CA PRO A 379 -1.55 -26.39 17.61
C PRO A 379 -2.70 -25.91 18.53
N ALA A 380 -2.82 -24.59 18.73
CA ALA A 380 -3.88 -23.98 19.52
C ALA A 380 -5.06 -23.48 18.67
N GLY A 381 -4.99 -23.65 17.34
CA GLY A 381 -6.02 -23.22 16.42
C GLY A 381 -7.15 -24.22 16.25
N PRO A 382 -8.13 -23.91 15.37
CA PRO A 382 -9.24 -24.82 15.04
C PRO A 382 -8.79 -26.17 14.47
N SER A 383 -7.54 -26.22 13.99
CA SER A 383 -6.86 -27.36 13.41
C SER A 383 -5.37 -27.22 13.73
N THR A 384 -4.64 -28.33 13.87
CA THR A 384 -3.21 -28.30 14.28
C THR A 384 -2.25 -27.58 13.31
N THR A 385 -2.74 -27.22 12.13
CA THR A 385 -2.01 -26.60 11.01
C THR A 385 -2.97 -25.76 10.18
N ASN A 386 -2.53 -24.67 9.58
CA ASN A 386 -3.40 -23.74 8.86
C ASN A 386 -2.67 -23.11 7.66
N LEU A 387 -3.38 -22.31 6.85
CA LEU A 387 -2.90 -21.69 5.62
C LEU A 387 -3.04 -20.16 5.67
N SER A 388 -2.07 -19.44 5.12
CA SER A 388 -2.09 -17.96 5.06
C SER A 388 -2.98 -17.44 3.93
N SER A 389 -3.05 -16.12 3.74
CA SER A 389 -3.45 -15.55 2.45
C SER A 389 -2.54 -16.05 1.32
N ALA A 390 -3.00 -15.95 0.07
CA ALA A 390 -2.23 -16.34 -1.12
C ALA A 390 -1.99 -15.15 -2.04
N VAL A 391 -0.82 -15.16 -2.68
CA VAL A 391 -0.35 -14.11 -3.60
C VAL A 391 -0.05 -14.73 -4.95
N SER A 392 -0.49 -14.06 -6.02
CA SER A 392 -0.19 -14.42 -7.41
C SER A 392 0.85 -13.44 -7.95
N LEU A 393 2.00 -13.95 -8.39
CA LEU A 393 3.07 -13.17 -8.98
C LEU A 393 3.30 -13.59 -10.43
N VAL A 394 3.48 -12.63 -11.33
CA VAL A 394 3.94 -12.90 -12.71
C VAL A 394 5.41 -12.54 -12.80
N PHE A 395 6.23 -13.47 -13.32
CA PHE A 395 7.64 -13.22 -13.58
C PHE A 395 7.83 -12.50 -14.90
N HIS A 396 8.84 -11.63 -14.98
CA HIS A 396 9.12 -10.79 -16.15
C HIS A 396 10.59 -10.85 -16.56
#